data_AF-A0A2I2KVM1-F1
#
_entry.id   AF-A0A2I2KVM1-F1
#
_cell.length_a   1.000
_cell.length_b   1.000
_cell.length_c   1.000
_cell.angle_alpha   90.00
_cell.angle_beta   90.00
_cell.angle_gamma   90.00
#
_symmetry.space_group_name_H-M   'P 1'
#
loop_
_entity.id
_entity.type
_entity.pdbx_description
1 polymer ?
#
loop_
_entity_poly.entity_id
_entity_poly.type
_entity_poly.pdbx_seq_one_letter_code
_entity_poly.pdbx_strand_id
1 'polypeptide(L)'
;MWDGGPVSRRDQILAVTAWQLVGGLPADPKLRAEFRTRAVGLGPMLVSSGLAATAAFHAAKAGPNPAKPRELAYARIADALGCHVLHRADATRNDLVAEVGAMASTTYASASGEARAFALWVRRAAEALIPRSEQAGNAAALAGAAAHGPVGVPDGAGAR
;
A
#
# COMPACT_ATOMS: atom_id res chain seq x y z
N MET A 1 -13.76 26.01 8.12
CA MET A 1 -12.85 26.30 9.25
C MET A 1 -12.36 24.95 9.72
N TRP A 2 -11.11 24.59 9.43
CA TRP A 2 -10.53 23.33 9.92
C TRP A 2 -9.99 23.61 11.32
N ASP A 3 -10.61 23.00 12.34
CA ASP A 3 -10.04 22.95 13.68
C ASP A 3 -8.83 22.03 13.63
N GLY A 4 -7.68 22.63 13.31
CA GLY A 4 -6.36 22.00 13.30
C GLY A 4 -5.90 21.71 14.72
N GLY A 5 -6.58 20.79 15.41
CA GLY A 5 -6.05 20.16 16.60
C GLY A 5 -4.63 19.64 16.30
N PRO A 6 -3.68 19.73 17.24
CA PRO A 6 -2.30 19.38 16.98
C PRO A 6 -2.23 17.94 16.49
N VAL A 7 -1.72 17.75 15.27
CA VAL A 7 -1.40 16.41 14.74
C VAL A 7 -0.45 15.77 15.75
N SER A 8 -0.91 14.69 16.39
CA SER A 8 -0.15 14.03 17.44
C SER A 8 1.20 13.58 16.89
N ARG A 9 2.25 13.54 17.74
CA ARG A 9 3.57 13.01 17.35
C ARG A 9 3.46 11.60 16.73
N ARG A 10 2.48 10.81 17.20
CA ARG A 10 2.16 9.48 16.66
C ARG A 10 1.66 9.54 15.21
N ASP A 11 0.74 10.45 14.89
CA ASP A 11 0.25 10.61 13.51
C ASP A 11 1.33 11.11 12.55
N GLN A 12 2.23 11.98 13.02
CA GLN A 12 3.39 12.41 12.23
C GLN A 12 4.32 11.24 11.91
N ILE A 13 4.64 10.40 12.91
CA ILE A 13 5.46 9.20 12.72
C ILE A 13 4.78 8.25 11.72
N LEU A 14 3.47 7.98 11.90
CA LEU A 14 2.72 7.11 11.00
C LEU A 14 2.70 7.63 9.55
N ALA A 15 2.53 8.93 9.36
CA ALA A 15 2.58 9.56 8.05
C ALA A 15 3.96 9.37 7.39
N VAL A 16 5.05 9.61 8.11
CA VAL A 16 6.43 9.44 7.61
C VAL A 16 6.71 7.97 7.30
N THR A 17 6.40 7.05 8.21
CA THR A 17 6.61 5.61 8.02
C THR A 17 5.82 5.09 6.81
N ALA A 18 4.55 5.48 6.68
CA ALA A 18 3.73 5.08 5.54
C ALA A 18 4.27 5.65 4.21
N TRP A 19 4.71 6.90 4.21
CA TRP A 19 5.32 7.53 3.03
C TRP A 19 6.59 6.81 2.60
N GLN A 20 7.49 6.52 3.54
CA GLN A 20 8.74 5.80 3.28
C GLN A 20 8.48 4.36 2.80
N LEU A 21 7.52 3.66 3.41
CA LEU A 21 7.14 2.30 3.01
C LEU A 21 6.68 2.26 1.55
N VAL A 22 5.78 3.16 1.16
CA VAL A 22 5.20 3.18 -0.19
C VAL A 22 6.15 3.80 -1.22
N GLY A 23 6.86 4.86 -0.83
CA GLY A 23 7.84 5.55 -1.66
C GLY A 23 9.09 4.70 -1.93
N GLY A 24 9.47 3.83 -1.00
CA GLY A 24 10.61 2.90 -1.12
C GLY A 24 10.30 1.63 -1.92
N LEU A 25 9.07 1.45 -2.43
CA LEU A 25 8.76 0.32 -3.30
C LEU A 25 9.51 0.41 -4.63
N PRO A 26 10.02 -0.71 -5.17
CA PRO A 26 10.56 -0.75 -6.52
C PRO A 26 9.62 -0.12 -7.55
N ALA A 27 10.18 0.47 -8.60
CA ALA A 27 9.45 1.07 -9.72
C ALA A 27 8.76 0.04 -10.64
N ASP A 28 8.45 -1.16 -10.15
CA ASP A 28 7.66 -2.16 -10.85
C ASP A 28 6.16 -1.82 -10.76
N PRO A 29 5.50 -1.49 -11.88
CA PRO A 29 4.08 -1.14 -11.89
C PRO A 29 3.19 -2.25 -11.34
N LYS A 30 3.53 -3.53 -11.58
CA LYS A 30 2.72 -4.67 -11.12
C LYS A 30 2.81 -4.79 -9.60
N LEU A 31 4.01 -4.73 -9.03
CA LEU A 31 4.20 -4.74 -7.58
C LEU A 31 3.47 -3.58 -6.90
N ARG A 32 3.59 -2.37 -7.45
CA ARG A 32 2.93 -1.18 -6.89
C ARG A 32 1.40 -1.32 -6.93
N ALA A 33 0.83 -1.76 -8.06
CA ALA A 33 -0.62 -2.00 -8.16
C ALA A 33 -1.12 -3.07 -7.18
N GLU A 34 -0.37 -4.18 -7.04
CA GLU A 34 -0.64 -5.22 -6.06
C GLU A 34 -0.59 -4.66 -4.64
N PHE A 35 0.47 -3.92 -4.28
CA PHE A 35 0.62 -3.29 -2.97
C PHE A 35 -0.55 -2.35 -2.66
N ARG A 36 -0.92 -1.45 -3.58
CA ARG A 36 -2.06 -0.52 -3.40
C ARG A 36 -3.34 -1.28 -3.06
N THR A 37 -3.62 -2.35 -3.82
CA THR A 37 -4.82 -3.16 -3.60
C THR A 37 -4.88 -3.73 -2.18
N ARG A 38 -3.76 -4.23 -1.66
CA ARG A 38 -3.71 -4.80 -0.30
C ARG A 38 -3.71 -3.72 0.78
N ALA A 39 -3.02 -2.61 0.56
CA ALA A 39 -3.06 -1.46 1.46
C ALA A 39 -4.48 -0.92 1.65
N VAL A 40 -5.27 -0.84 0.58
CA VAL A 40 -6.69 -0.43 0.64
C VAL A 40 -7.54 -1.46 1.40
N GLY A 41 -7.28 -2.76 1.19
CA GLY A 41 -8.01 -3.85 1.84
C GLY A 41 -7.62 -4.11 3.31
N LEU A 42 -6.44 -3.66 3.74
CA LEU A 42 -5.89 -3.99 5.07
C LEU A 42 -6.78 -3.49 6.23
N GLY A 43 -7.24 -2.24 6.16
CA GLY A 43 -8.10 -1.65 7.18
C GLY A 43 -9.40 -2.45 7.39
N PRO A 44 -10.19 -2.69 6.33
CA PRO A 44 -11.38 -3.55 6.41
C PRO A 44 -11.10 -4.94 7.00
N MET A 45 -10.00 -5.60 6.62
CA MET A 45 -9.64 -6.91 7.18
C MET A 45 -9.35 -6.86 8.69
N LEU A 46 -8.63 -5.85 9.15
CA LEU A 46 -8.34 -5.65 10.57
C LEU A 46 -9.60 -5.38 11.41
N VAL A 47 -10.64 -4.80 10.81
CA VAL A 47 -11.93 -4.57 11.46
C VAL A 47 -12.78 -5.84 11.47
N SER A 48 -12.86 -6.55 10.35
CA SER A 48 -13.77 -7.70 10.22
C SER A 48 -13.22 -9.01 10.77
N SER A 49 -11.92 -9.26 10.65
CA SER A 49 -11.27 -10.51 11.05
C SER A 49 -10.34 -10.37 12.26
N GLY A 50 -10.00 -9.14 12.64
CA GLY A 50 -9.06 -8.86 13.72
C GLY A 50 -7.59 -9.02 13.31
N LEU A 51 -6.69 -8.64 14.23
CA LEU A 51 -5.24 -8.58 13.97
C LEU A 51 -4.65 -9.97 13.75
N ALA A 52 -4.95 -10.94 14.60
CA ALA A 52 -4.38 -12.29 14.52
C ALA A 52 -4.67 -12.96 13.16
N ALA A 53 -5.94 -12.99 12.75
CA ALA A 53 -6.34 -13.58 11.48
C ALA A 53 -5.77 -12.82 10.28
N THR A 54 -5.72 -11.49 10.35
CA THR A 54 -5.13 -10.66 9.29
C THR A 54 -3.64 -10.92 9.13
N ALA A 55 -2.90 -11.03 10.23
CA ALA A 55 -1.47 -11.34 10.24
C ALA A 55 -1.21 -12.72 9.64
N ALA A 56 -1.94 -13.75 10.10
CA ALA A 56 -1.80 -15.12 9.59
C ALA A 56 -2.13 -15.21 8.09
N PHE A 57 -3.19 -14.54 7.64
CA PHE A 57 -3.55 -14.48 6.22
C PHE A 57 -2.45 -13.83 5.37
N HIS A 58 -1.94 -12.67 5.79
CA HIS A 58 -0.91 -11.98 5.04
C HIS A 58 0.40 -12.77 5.01
N ALA A 59 0.79 -13.39 6.13
CA ALA A 59 1.95 -14.27 6.20
C ALA A 59 1.81 -15.47 5.25
N ALA A 60 0.65 -16.11 5.20
CA ALA A 60 0.38 -17.22 4.29
C ALA A 60 0.38 -16.78 2.81
N LYS A 61 -0.14 -15.59 2.49
CA LYS A 61 -0.20 -15.06 1.12
C LYS A 61 1.13 -14.47 0.63
N ALA A 62 2.06 -14.16 1.54
CA ALA A 62 3.39 -13.68 1.19
C ALA A 62 4.19 -14.70 0.35
N GLY A 63 3.89 -16.01 0.51
CA GLY A 63 4.54 -17.08 -0.24
C GLY A 63 6.07 -17.11 -0.12
N PRO A 64 6.74 -18.08 -0.76
CA PRO A 64 8.20 -18.16 -0.75
C PRO A 64 8.86 -17.46 -1.95
N ASN A 65 8.10 -17.01 -2.96
CA ASN A 65 8.68 -16.56 -4.23
C ASN A 65 8.63 -15.02 -4.39
N PRO A 66 9.75 -14.31 -4.14
CA PRO A 66 9.79 -12.86 -4.25
C PRO A 66 9.68 -12.34 -5.69
N ALA A 67 9.80 -13.21 -6.70
CA ALA A 67 9.63 -12.81 -8.11
C ALA A 67 8.15 -12.62 -8.49
N LYS A 68 7.21 -13.06 -7.65
CA LYS A 68 5.77 -12.84 -7.87
C LYS A 68 5.34 -11.54 -7.19
N PRO A 69 4.95 -10.49 -7.93
CA PRO A 69 4.64 -9.17 -7.35
C PRO A 69 3.56 -9.21 -6.26
N ARG A 70 2.57 -10.09 -6.42
CA ARG A 70 1.50 -10.32 -5.43
C ARG A 70 2.03 -10.82 -4.09
N GLU A 71 2.85 -11.87 -4.14
CA GLU A 71 3.46 -12.50 -2.95
C GLU A 71 4.38 -11.50 -2.25
N LEU A 72 5.22 -10.79 -3.01
CA LEU A 72 6.08 -9.73 -2.49
C LEU A 72 5.29 -8.57 -1.86
N ALA A 73 4.17 -8.14 -2.45
CA ALA A 73 3.32 -7.10 -1.88
C ALA A 73 2.74 -7.52 -0.52
N TYR A 74 2.27 -8.77 -0.38
CA TYR A 74 1.83 -9.32 0.90
C TYR A 74 2.97 -9.34 1.93
N ALA A 75 4.16 -9.81 1.53
CA ALA A 75 5.33 -9.83 2.41
C ALA A 75 5.65 -8.43 2.95
N ARG A 76 5.76 -7.43 2.06
CA ARG A 76 6.11 -6.05 2.44
C ARG A 76 5.12 -5.42 3.42
N ILE A 77 3.82 -5.62 3.20
CA ILE A 77 2.79 -5.10 4.11
C ILE A 77 2.84 -5.82 5.45
N ALA A 78 2.99 -7.15 5.45
CA ALA A 78 3.01 -7.97 6.65
C ALA A 78 4.23 -7.70 7.51
N ASP A 79 5.42 -7.62 6.91
CA ASP A 79 6.67 -7.31 7.59
C ASP A 79 6.61 -5.89 8.19
N ALA A 80 6.14 -4.89 7.42
CA ALA A 80 6.00 -3.53 7.93
C ALA A 80 4.96 -3.41 9.06
N LEU A 81 3.85 -4.15 8.97
CA LEU A 81 2.87 -4.24 10.05
C LEU A 81 3.49 -4.89 11.30
N GLY A 82 4.30 -5.94 11.12
CA GLY A 82 5.06 -6.60 12.18
C GLY A 82 6.00 -5.62 12.89
N CYS A 83 6.83 -4.90 12.13
CA CYS A 83 7.73 -3.90 12.70
C CYS A 83 6.98 -2.82 13.49
N HIS A 84 5.84 -2.35 12.96
CA HIS A 84 5.07 -1.31 13.61
C HIS A 84 4.43 -1.79 14.91
N VAL A 85 3.69 -2.89 14.87
CA VAL A 85 2.90 -3.42 15.98
C VAL A 85 3.78 -3.98 17.10
N LEU A 86 4.90 -4.61 16.75
CA LEU A 86 5.82 -5.17 17.75
C LEU A 86 6.87 -4.16 18.21
N HIS A 87 6.87 -2.95 17.63
CA HIS A 87 7.86 -1.89 17.89
C HIS A 87 9.32 -2.37 17.75
N ARG A 88 9.56 -3.20 16.73
CA ARG A 88 10.83 -3.88 16.48
C ARG A 88 11.23 -3.74 15.01
N ALA A 89 12.35 -3.09 14.73
CA ALA A 89 12.79 -2.84 13.36
C ALA A 89 13.17 -4.12 12.58
N ASP A 90 13.48 -5.20 13.30
CA ASP A 90 13.86 -6.51 12.76
C ASP A 90 12.69 -7.49 12.68
N ALA A 91 11.51 -7.13 13.21
CA ALA A 91 10.37 -8.03 13.26
C ALA A 91 9.88 -8.39 11.85
N THR A 92 9.59 -9.67 11.66
CA THR A 92 9.04 -10.22 10.43
C THR A 92 7.54 -10.46 10.56
N ARG A 93 6.88 -10.75 9.45
CA ARG A 93 5.49 -11.22 9.44
C ARG A 93 5.25 -12.48 10.28
N ASN A 94 6.26 -13.36 10.42
CA ASN A 94 6.12 -14.58 11.21
C ASN A 94 6.21 -14.29 12.71
N ASP A 95 7.05 -13.34 13.11
CA ASP A 95 7.10 -12.86 14.50
C ASP A 95 5.76 -12.24 14.89
N LEU A 96 5.17 -11.44 14.00
CA LEU A 96 3.84 -10.87 14.23
C LEU A 96 2.78 -11.97 14.46
N VAL A 97 2.77 -13.03 13.65
CA VAL A 97 1.82 -14.15 13.83
C VAL A 97 2.03 -14.84 15.16
N ALA A 98 3.28 -15.16 15.51
CA ALA A 98 3.61 -15.88 16.73
C ALA A 98 3.27 -15.06 17.99
N GLU A 99 3.68 -13.79 18.03
CA GLU A 99 3.52 -12.93 19.20
C GLU A 99 2.05 -12.54 19.41
N VAL A 100 1.33 -12.18 18.35
CA VAL A 100 -0.10 -11.82 18.46
C VAL A 100 -0.94 -12.98 18.99
N GLY A 101 -0.57 -14.23 18.66
CA GLY A 101 -1.23 -15.43 19.21
C GLY A 101 -0.99 -15.65 20.71
N ALA A 102 0.05 -15.04 21.28
CA ALA A 102 0.43 -15.15 22.68
C ALA A 102 0.12 -13.89 23.52
N MET A 103 -0.37 -12.80 22.89
CA MET A 103 -0.65 -11.55 23.59
C MET A 103 -1.78 -11.67 24.60
N ALA A 104 -1.60 -11.05 25.77
CA ALA A 104 -2.69 -10.79 26.71
C ALA A 104 -3.75 -9.87 26.07
N SER A 105 -5.01 -9.99 26.50
CA SER A 105 -6.14 -9.30 25.87
C SER A 105 -6.00 -7.77 25.82
N THR A 106 -5.43 -7.15 26.86
CA THR A 106 -5.19 -5.70 26.91
C THR A 106 -4.13 -5.26 25.90
N THR A 107 -3.01 -5.98 25.82
CA THR A 107 -1.95 -5.77 24.83
C THR A 107 -2.48 -5.98 23.41
N TYR A 108 -3.25 -7.04 23.19
CA TYR A 108 -3.86 -7.34 21.90
C TYR A 108 -4.82 -6.24 21.44
N ALA A 109 -5.63 -5.67 22.34
CA ALA A 109 -6.53 -4.57 22.04
C ALA A 109 -5.75 -3.30 21.63
N SER A 110 -4.66 -2.97 22.34
CA SER A 110 -3.78 -1.85 21.99
C SER A 110 -3.11 -2.06 20.62
N ALA A 111 -2.51 -3.23 20.41
CA ALA A 111 -1.88 -3.64 19.16
C ALA A 111 -2.87 -3.58 17.98
N SER A 112 -4.12 -3.98 18.20
CA SER A 112 -5.18 -3.90 17.19
C SER A 112 -5.54 -2.45 16.83
N GLY A 113 -5.54 -1.54 17.81
CA GLY A 113 -5.72 -0.11 17.58
C GLY A 113 -4.57 0.51 16.77
N GLU A 114 -3.34 0.12 17.09
CA GLU A 114 -2.12 0.51 16.37
C GLU A 114 -2.11 0.03 14.93
N ALA A 115 -2.40 -1.25 14.71
CA ALA A 115 -2.50 -1.84 13.39
C ALA A 115 -3.50 -1.08 12.50
N ARG A 116 -4.66 -0.67 13.04
CA ARG A 116 -5.67 0.10 12.30
C ARG A 116 -5.20 1.51 11.95
N ALA A 117 -4.55 2.20 12.89
CA ALA A 117 -3.97 3.53 12.64
C ALA A 117 -2.89 3.47 11.56
N PHE A 118 -2.00 2.46 11.63
CA PHE A 118 -1.01 2.19 10.60
C PHE A 118 -1.65 1.90 9.24
N ALA A 119 -2.62 0.99 9.18
CA ALA A 119 -3.31 0.64 7.94
C ALA A 119 -3.97 1.85 7.26
N LEU A 120 -4.54 2.78 8.05
CA LEU A 120 -5.09 4.03 7.53
C LEU A 120 -4.02 4.89 6.82
N TRP A 121 -2.87 5.09 7.47
CA TRP A 121 -1.80 5.91 6.89
C TRP A 121 -1.14 5.23 5.68
N VAL A 122 -0.93 3.92 5.72
CA VAL A 122 -0.44 3.14 4.57
C VAL A 122 -1.42 3.21 3.40
N ARG A 123 -2.73 3.13 3.65
CA ARG A 123 -3.75 3.34 2.60
C ARG A 123 -3.60 4.73 1.98
N ARG A 124 -3.58 5.79 2.78
CA ARG A 124 -3.46 7.16 2.27
C ARG A 124 -2.20 7.36 1.41
N ALA A 125 -1.06 6.87 1.88
CA ALA A 125 0.19 6.95 1.12
C ALA A 125 0.12 6.15 -0.20
N ALA A 126 -0.41 4.92 -0.17
CA ALA A 126 -0.60 4.11 -1.37
C ALA A 126 -1.57 4.76 -2.36
N GLU A 127 -2.63 5.40 -1.87
CA GLU A 127 -3.59 6.08 -2.71
C GLU A 127 -3.02 7.32 -3.40
N ALA A 128 -2.11 8.03 -2.73
CA ALA A 128 -1.44 9.22 -3.24
C ALA A 128 -0.29 8.89 -4.22
N LEU A 129 0.51 7.87 -3.92
CA LEU A 129 1.77 7.59 -4.64
C LEU A 129 1.66 6.56 -5.76
N ILE A 130 0.57 5.79 -5.83
CA ILE A 130 0.41 4.71 -6.80
C ILE A 130 -0.87 4.99 -7.58
N PRO A 131 -0.83 5.43 -8.86
CA PRO A 131 -2.06 5.70 -9.62
C PRO A 131 -3.01 4.50 -9.68
N ARG A 132 -4.32 4.75 -9.80
CA ARG A 132 -5.27 3.66 -10.13
C ARG A 132 -4.94 3.13 -11.54
N SER A 133 -5.16 1.86 -11.78
CA SER A 133 -4.96 1.23 -13.09
C SER A 133 -5.71 1.94 -14.23
N GLU A 134 -6.94 2.40 -13.96
CA GLU A 134 -7.74 3.22 -14.91
C GLU A 134 -7.07 4.58 -15.20
N GLN A 135 -6.49 5.23 -14.19
CA GLN A 135 -5.80 6.50 -14.33
C GLN A 135 -4.44 6.34 -15.03
N ALA A 136 -3.75 5.23 -14.81
CA ALA A 136 -2.50 4.89 -15.50
C ALA A 136 -2.76 4.64 -17.00
N GLY A 137 -3.85 3.94 -17.34
CA GLY A 137 -4.28 3.75 -18.73
C GLY A 137 -4.63 5.07 -19.43
N ASN A 138 -5.38 5.95 -18.76
CA ASN A 138 -5.72 7.27 -19.31
C ASN A 138 -4.49 8.18 -19.46
N ALA A 139 -3.57 8.19 -18.49
CA ALA A 139 -2.33 8.95 -18.58
C ALA A 139 -1.43 8.46 -19.72
N ALA A 140 -1.31 7.14 -19.89
CA ALA A 140 -0.56 6.55 -21.00
C ALA A 140 -1.21 6.83 -22.36
N ALA A 141 -2.54 6.78 -22.45
CA ALA A 141 -3.29 7.12 -23.66
C ALA A 141 -3.12 8.59 -24.05
N LEU A 142 -3.18 9.51 -23.08
CA LEU A 142 -2.94 10.93 -23.31
C LEU A 142 -1.49 11.21 -23.75
N ALA A 143 -0.51 10.52 -23.16
CA ALA A 143 0.89 10.63 -23.58
C ALA A 143 1.13 10.06 -24.99
N GLY A 144 0.47 8.94 -25.34
CA GLY A 144 0.55 8.35 -26.68
C GLY A 144 -0.10 9.22 -27.76
N ALA A 145 -1.23 9.86 -27.44
CA ALA A 145 -1.91 10.81 -28.31
C ALA A 145 -1.09 12.09 -28.55
N ALA A 146 -0.37 12.59 -27.54
CA ALA A 146 0.55 13.72 -27.70
C ALA A 146 1.79 13.37 -28.55
N ALA A 147 2.20 12.09 -28.58
CA ALA A 147 3.33 11.63 -29.39
C ALA A 147 2.96 11.38 -30.87
N HIS A 148 1.69 11.13 -31.18
CA HIS A 148 1.17 10.99 -32.55
C HIS A 148 0.51 12.28 -33.01
N GLY A 149 1.32 13.34 -33.14
CA GLY A 149 0.87 14.64 -33.67
C GLY A 149 0.07 14.50 -34.96
N PRO A 150 -0.84 15.45 -35.27
CA PRO A 150 -1.78 15.31 -36.37
C PRO A 150 -1.04 15.02 -37.67
N VAL A 151 -1.31 13.83 -38.24
CA VAL A 151 -0.85 13.45 -39.57
C VAL A 151 -1.37 14.51 -40.53
N GLY A 152 -0.43 15.24 -41.13
CA GLY A 152 -0.70 16.34 -42.05
C GLY A 152 -1.71 15.91 -43.11
N VAL A 153 -2.73 16.75 -43.29
CA VAL A 153 -3.68 16.66 -44.39
C VAL A 153 -2.88 16.66 -45.69
N PRO A 154 -3.00 15.64 -46.56
CA PRO A 154 -2.36 15.69 -47.87
C PRO A 154 -3.06 16.76 -48.71
N ASP A 155 -2.34 17.83 -49.02
CA ASP A 155 -2.73 18.79 -50.05
C ASP A 155 -2.71 18.05 -51.40
N GLY A 156 -3.89 17.64 -51.83
CA GLY A 156 -4.11 16.95 -53.10
C GLY A 156 -5.37 17.49 -53.76
N ALA A 157 -5.26 18.60 -54.46
CA ALA A 157 -6.21 18.99 -55.50
C ALA A 157 -5.49 19.78 -56.60
N GLY A 158 -4.78 19.05 -57.48
CA GLY A 158 -4.58 19.52 -58.84
C GLY A 158 -5.83 19.23 -59.67
N ALA A 159 -6.35 20.23 -60.37
CA ALA A 159 -7.05 20.03 -61.64
C ALA A 159 -7.28 21.37 -62.37
N ARG A 160 -6.67 21.45 -63.56
CA ARG A 160 -6.92 22.30 -64.75
C ARG A 160 -6.11 23.58 -64.89
#